data_AF-A0A7S4IW55-F1
#
_entry.id   AF-A0A7S4IW55-F1
#
_cell.length_a   1.000
_cell.length_b   1.000
_cell.length_c   1.000
_cell.angle_alpha   90.00
_cell.angle_beta   90.00
_cell.angle_gamma   90.00
#
_symmetry.space_group_name_H-M   'P 1'
#
loop_
_entity.id
_entity.type
_entity.pdbx_description
1 polymer ?
#
loop_
_entity_poly.entity_id
_entity_poly.type
_entity_poly.pdbx_seq_one_letter_code
_entity_poly.pdbx_strand_id
1 'polypeptide(L)'
;ELSDLTALYGTDAIYAAQTVHSLATDVFEDAVADGGGGGGGYAAFFSREWEEDLTNNEVAIHLAQTMKAYLAQAELYLSSTFVYKKAADAMVAAAVTFYVRVLLQRAEEVRRARRKWKKSSSSSKREVEPAAFTYADQGLRRIEGDIHVLRSFFDSLVREMPALQRVVERKFSALTAIHECLCIAVESPGVPDSLLDFVIVLHRLTGCRFDFTKNFVSDLWHLAAPSAGQLDLLSVIESTKDDLNRLNNNVAFEDDQLSHELAECERIPTLRLDLVLTELYGDNVKWKVKRKSSRSRLLLPSSMKALLSTRRTAGKLGRELPASKVGPQQHVCKDARRKGHTLTQSNLTKVEPDPGFPIIYF
;
A
#
# COMPACT_ATOMS: atom_id res chain seq x y z
N GLU A 1 -27.17 -25.89 23.77
CA GLU A 1 -27.42 -24.55 24.34
C GLU A 1 -26.14 -23.83 24.78
N LEU A 2 -25.44 -24.21 25.85
CA LEU A 2 -24.22 -23.50 26.31
C LEU A 2 -23.04 -23.59 25.32
N SER A 3 -22.88 -24.75 24.67
CA SER A 3 -21.89 -24.98 23.61
C SER A 3 -22.15 -24.09 22.39
N ASP A 4 -23.41 -24.00 21.96
CA ASP A 4 -23.81 -23.21 20.80
C ASP A 4 -23.63 -21.70 21.06
N LEU A 5 -23.93 -21.27 22.29
CA LEU A 5 -23.73 -19.89 22.73
C LEU A 5 -22.24 -19.52 22.76
N THR A 6 -21.40 -20.43 23.24
CA THR A 6 -19.93 -20.24 23.28
C THR A 6 -19.34 -20.19 21.88
N ALA A 7 -19.83 -21.04 20.97
CA ALA A 7 -19.45 -21.00 19.55
C ALA A 7 -19.83 -19.66 18.90
N LEU A 8 -21.05 -19.17 19.15
CA LEU A 8 -21.53 -17.90 18.61
C LEU A 8 -20.69 -16.70 19.10
N TYR A 9 -20.45 -16.60 20.41
CA TYR A 9 -19.61 -15.53 20.97
C TYR A 9 -18.15 -15.62 20.50
N GLY A 10 -17.63 -16.83 20.32
CA GLY A 10 -16.31 -17.05 19.73
C GLY A 10 -16.24 -16.50 18.30
N THR A 11 -17.24 -16.80 17.47
CA THR A 11 -17.30 -16.29 16.09
C THR A 11 -17.44 -14.78 16.01
N ASP A 12 -18.22 -14.15 16.89
CA ASP A 12 -18.38 -12.69 16.93
C ASP A 12 -17.09 -12.00 17.40
N ALA A 13 -16.40 -12.57 18.38
CA ALA A 13 -15.11 -12.07 18.84
C ALA A 13 -14.05 -12.13 17.72
N ILE A 14 -14.01 -13.22 16.95
CA ILE A 14 -13.13 -13.34 15.78
C ILE A 14 -13.48 -12.28 14.74
N TYR A 15 -14.76 -12.12 14.39
CA TYR A 15 -15.19 -11.13 13.40
C TYR A 15 -14.83 -9.71 13.85
N ALA A 16 -15.12 -9.35 15.11
CA ALA A 16 -14.78 -8.04 15.66
C ALA A 16 -13.25 -7.81 15.67
N ALA A 17 -12.46 -8.81 16.04
CA ALA A 17 -11.00 -8.71 15.99
C ALA A 17 -10.49 -8.52 14.55
N GLN A 18 -11.09 -9.21 13.59
CA GLN A 18 -10.77 -9.02 12.19
C GLN A 18 -11.11 -7.61 11.73
N THR A 19 -12.19 -6.99 12.23
CA THR A 19 -12.55 -5.59 11.86
C THR A 19 -11.58 -4.54 12.38
N VAL A 20 -10.64 -4.87 13.27
CA VAL A 20 -9.61 -3.93 13.74
C VAL A 20 -8.81 -3.35 12.57
N HIS A 21 -8.64 -4.12 11.50
CA HIS A 21 -7.99 -3.61 10.29
C HIS A 21 -8.68 -2.37 9.73
N SER A 22 -10.01 -2.24 9.84
CA SER A 22 -10.75 -1.12 9.24
C SER A 22 -10.35 0.20 9.88
N LEU A 23 -10.05 0.18 11.19
CA LEU A 23 -9.57 1.35 11.92
C LEU A 23 -8.16 1.77 11.47
N ALA A 24 -7.34 0.80 11.08
CA ALA A 24 -6.02 1.06 10.52
C ALA A 24 -6.15 1.56 9.06
N THR A 25 -6.95 0.89 8.24
CA THR A 25 -7.15 1.24 6.82
C THR A 25 -7.87 2.56 6.63
N ASP A 26 -8.83 2.92 7.47
CA ASP A 26 -9.47 4.23 7.42
C ASP A 26 -8.45 5.36 7.68
N VAL A 27 -7.53 5.14 8.63
CA VAL A 27 -6.41 6.07 8.86
C VAL A 27 -5.43 6.08 7.69
N PHE A 28 -5.22 4.95 7.01
CA PHE A 28 -4.39 4.90 5.81
C PHE A 28 -5.04 5.63 4.63
N GLU A 29 -6.34 5.44 4.43
CA GLU A 29 -7.11 6.12 3.39
C GLU A 29 -7.17 7.63 3.67
N ASP A 30 -7.35 8.05 4.92
CA ASP A 30 -7.30 9.46 5.31
C ASP A 30 -5.89 10.06 5.14
N ALA A 31 -4.84 9.35 5.54
CA ALA A 31 -3.45 9.81 5.37
C ALA A 31 -3.05 9.91 3.89
N VAL A 32 -3.53 8.99 3.04
CA VAL A 32 -3.34 9.05 1.59
C VAL A 32 -4.20 10.16 0.96
N ALA A 33 -5.42 10.39 1.45
CA ALA A 33 -6.36 11.37 0.90
C ALA A 33 -6.02 12.83 1.27
N ASP A 34 -5.42 13.07 2.44
CA ASP A 34 -5.04 14.40 2.93
C ASP A 34 -3.74 14.94 2.30
N GLY A 35 -3.19 14.23 1.30
CA GLY A 35 -2.00 14.59 0.53
C GLY A 35 -1.93 16.09 0.18
N GLY A 36 -1.08 16.81 0.90
CA GLY A 36 -0.55 18.12 0.52
C GLY A 36 -1.04 19.37 1.28
N GLY A 37 -1.89 19.30 2.31
CA GLY A 37 -2.46 20.53 2.91
C GLY A 37 -2.50 20.70 4.43
N GLY A 38 -2.33 19.63 5.21
CA GLY A 38 -2.88 19.60 6.58
C GLY A 38 -1.94 19.14 7.70
N GLY A 39 -0.66 19.51 7.69
CA GLY A 39 0.19 19.48 8.90
C GLY A 39 0.74 18.13 9.38
N GLY A 40 0.57 17.04 8.62
CA GLY A 40 1.20 15.74 8.86
C GLY A 40 1.73 15.16 7.54
N GLY A 41 2.84 15.69 7.05
CA GLY A 41 3.33 15.51 5.67
C GLY A 41 3.99 14.16 5.39
N TYR A 42 3.22 13.24 4.82
CA TYR A 42 3.75 12.08 4.09
C TYR A 42 3.17 12.07 2.68
N ALA A 43 4.01 11.72 1.70
CA ALA A 43 3.58 11.49 0.33
C ALA A 43 2.57 10.35 0.25
N ALA A 44 1.61 10.43 -0.66
CA ALA A 44 0.74 9.30 -0.97
C ALA A 44 1.52 8.21 -1.73
N PHE A 45 1.21 6.93 -1.51
CA PHE A 45 1.76 5.83 -2.32
C PHE A 45 1.56 6.08 -3.81
N PHE A 46 2.56 5.75 -4.62
CA PHE A 46 2.57 5.92 -6.08
C PHE A 46 2.34 7.37 -6.55
N SER A 47 2.47 8.35 -5.65
CA SER A 47 2.55 9.76 -6.02
C SER A 47 3.93 10.10 -6.57
N ARG A 48 4.03 11.27 -7.19
CA ARG A 48 5.31 11.77 -7.70
C ARG A 48 6.33 12.02 -6.58
N GLU A 49 5.88 12.53 -5.43
CA GLU A 49 6.75 12.74 -4.25
C GLU A 49 7.24 11.40 -3.69
N TRP A 50 6.38 10.36 -3.66
CA TRP A 50 6.78 9.01 -3.27
C TRP A 50 7.83 8.42 -4.22
N GLU A 51 7.73 8.72 -5.50
CA GLU A 51 8.65 8.22 -6.51
C GLU A 51 9.99 8.98 -6.48
N GLU A 52 9.94 10.32 -6.56
CA GLU A 52 11.09 11.19 -6.82
C GLU A 52 11.77 11.71 -5.55
N ASP A 53 11.00 12.09 -4.52
CA ASP A 53 11.50 12.86 -3.38
C ASP A 53 11.85 11.99 -2.16
N LEU A 54 11.15 10.87 -2.00
CA LEU A 54 11.38 9.92 -0.92
C LEU A 54 12.57 9.00 -1.23
N THR A 55 13.33 8.61 -0.19
CA THR A 55 14.59 7.84 -0.35
C THR A 55 14.58 6.48 0.33
N ASN A 56 13.81 6.30 1.41
CA ASN A 56 13.87 5.13 2.28
C ASN A 56 12.49 4.47 2.49
N ASN A 57 11.59 4.55 1.50
CA ASN A 57 10.26 3.92 1.57
C ASN A 57 9.47 4.39 2.81
N GLU A 58 9.57 5.68 3.12
CA GLU A 58 9.09 6.32 4.33
C GLU A 58 7.58 6.10 4.52
N VAL A 59 6.81 6.05 3.42
CA VAL A 59 5.37 5.78 3.45
C VAL A 59 5.08 4.36 3.93
N ALA A 60 5.81 3.35 3.43
CA ALA A 60 5.66 1.96 3.89
C ALA A 60 6.13 1.78 5.34
N ILE A 61 7.20 2.49 5.76
CA ILE A 61 7.66 2.50 7.15
C ILE A 61 6.56 3.09 8.05
N HIS A 62 5.98 4.22 7.65
CA HIS A 62 4.91 4.86 8.41
C HIS A 62 3.66 3.96 8.52
N LEU A 63 3.31 3.28 7.42
CA LEU A 63 2.24 2.28 7.38
C LEU A 63 2.52 1.14 8.38
N ALA A 64 3.71 0.55 8.34
CA ALA A 64 4.13 -0.51 9.27
C ALA A 64 4.10 -0.07 10.74
N GLN A 65 4.62 1.12 11.05
CA GLN A 65 4.61 1.68 12.40
C GLN A 65 3.18 1.92 12.92
N THR A 66 2.29 2.36 12.04
CA THR A 66 0.89 2.59 12.39
C THR A 66 0.18 1.27 12.65
N MET A 67 0.35 0.26 11.78
CA MET A 67 -0.17 -1.10 12.02
C MET A 67 0.36 -1.67 13.34
N LYS A 68 1.66 -1.50 13.63
CA LYS A 68 2.26 -1.90 14.91
C LYS A 68 1.55 -1.26 16.10
N ALA A 69 1.30 0.05 16.04
CA ALA A 69 0.61 0.77 17.11
C ALA A 69 -0.83 0.27 17.30
N TYR A 70 -1.54 -0.03 16.20
CA TYR A 70 -2.90 -0.59 16.27
C TYR A 70 -2.93 -2.01 16.84
N LEU A 71 -2.00 -2.88 16.44
CA LEU A 71 -1.91 -4.22 17.00
C LEU A 71 -1.54 -4.18 18.48
N ALA A 72 -0.60 -3.35 18.90
CA ALA A 72 -0.28 -3.17 20.32
C ALA A 72 -1.49 -2.68 21.12
N GLN A 73 -2.33 -1.81 20.55
CA GLN A 73 -3.60 -1.42 21.19
C GLN A 73 -4.59 -2.58 21.23
N ALA A 74 -4.73 -3.33 20.14
CA ALA A 74 -5.62 -4.48 20.08
C ALA A 74 -5.23 -5.53 21.13
N GLU A 75 -3.93 -5.78 21.31
CA GLU A 75 -3.40 -6.69 22.33
C GLU A 75 -3.86 -6.33 23.75
N LEU A 76 -3.95 -5.04 24.08
CA LEU A 76 -4.44 -4.58 25.39
C LEU A 76 -5.92 -4.87 25.64
N TYR A 77 -6.73 -4.93 24.57
CA TYR A 77 -8.19 -5.10 24.66
C TYR A 77 -8.65 -6.52 24.35
N LEU A 78 -7.83 -7.30 23.65
CA LEU A 78 -8.14 -8.67 23.27
C LEU A 78 -7.60 -9.63 24.33
N SER A 79 -8.49 -10.10 25.21
CA SER A 79 -8.15 -10.95 26.36
C SER A 79 -7.60 -12.34 25.99
N SER A 80 -7.75 -12.75 24.73
CA SER A 80 -7.36 -14.08 24.25
C SER A 80 -6.30 -13.95 23.16
N THR A 81 -5.19 -14.65 23.34
CA THR A 81 -4.10 -14.78 22.36
C THR A 81 -4.61 -15.27 21.00
N PHE A 82 -5.62 -16.14 20.99
CA PHE A 82 -6.23 -16.62 19.76
C PHE A 82 -6.94 -15.50 18.99
N VAL A 83 -7.67 -14.63 19.69
CA VAL A 83 -8.40 -13.51 19.08
C VAL A 83 -7.42 -12.44 18.59
N TYR A 84 -6.35 -12.17 19.35
CA TYR A 84 -5.26 -11.30 18.92
C TYR A 84 -4.59 -11.80 17.64
N LYS A 85 -4.29 -13.09 17.55
CA LYS A 85 -3.75 -13.70 16.33
C LYS A 85 -4.67 -13.48 15.13
N LYS A 86 -5.99 -13.61 15.28
CA LYS A 86 -6.95 -13.34 14.19
C LYS A 86 -6.97 -11.87 13.77
N ALA A 87 -6.72 -10.93 14.69
CA ALA A 87 -6.51 -9.53 14.34
C ALA A 87 -5.21 -9.32 13.54
N ALA A 88 -4.13 -10.00 13.90
CA ALA A 88 -2.87 -9.97 13.15
C ALA A 88 -3.02 -10.58 11.74
N ASP A 89 -3.69 -11.73 11.60
CA ASP A 89 -4.01 -12.35 10.31
C ASP A 89 -4.77 -11.36 9.41
N ALA A 90 -5.80 -10.69 9.96
CA ALA A 90 -6.57 -9.68 9.24
C ALA A 90 -5.73 -8.45 8.87
N MET A 91 -4.79 -8.03 9.73
CA MET A 91 -3.90 -6.91 9.45
C MET A 91 -2.95 -7.21 8.27
N VAL A 92 -2.42 -8.43 8.17
CA VAL A 92 -1.63 -8.87 7.00
C VAL A 92 -2.46 -8.76 5.72
N ALA A 93 -3.67 -9.33 5.73
CA ALA A 93 -4.57 -9.30 4.57
C ALA A 93 -4.95 -7.86 4.19
N ALA A 94 -5.18 -7.00 5.18
CA ALA A 94 -5.51 -5.60 4.98
C ALA A 94 -4.36 -4.81 4.37
N ALA A 95 -3.14 -5.00 4.84
CA ALA A 95 -1.95 -4.32 4.32
C ALA A 95 -1.74 -4.61 2.83
N VAL A 96 -1.79 -5.90 2.46
CA VAL A 96 -1.66 -6.33 1.07
C VAL A 96 -2.81 -5.80 0.21
N THR A 97 -4.05 -5.98 0.67
CA THR A 97 -5.23 -5.55 -0.10
C THR A 97 -5.27 -4.03 -0.27
N PHE A 98 -4.89 -3.27 0.76
CA PHE A 98 -4.74 -1.82 0.70
C PHE A 98 -3.69 -1.42 -0.33
N TYR A 99 -2.50 -2.02 -0.28
CA TYR A 99 -1.41 -1.71 -1.22
C TYR A 99 -1.83 -1.95 -2.67
N VAL A 100 -2.44 -3.11 -2.97
CA VAL A 100 -2.95 -3.43 -4.31
C VAL A 100 -4.07 -2.47 -4.73
N ARG A 101 -4.99 -2.14 -3.82
CA ARG A 101 -6.07 -1.18 -4.10
C ARG A 101 -5.51 0.18 -4.50
N VAL A 102 -4.55 0.72 -3.76
CA VAL A 102 -3.95 2.04 -4.05
C VAL A 102 -3.17 2.01 -5.36
N LEU A 103 -2.48 0.91 -5.66
CA LEU A 103 -1.81 0.71 -6.96
C LEU A 103 -2.82 0.73 -8.12
N LEU A 104 -3.95 0.04 -7.97
CA LEU A 104 -5.00 0.01 -8.99
C LEU A 104 -5.74 1.34 -9.14
N GLN A 105 -5.91 2.08 -8.06
CA GLN A 105 -6.41 3.45 -8.11
C GLN A 105 -5.49 4.32 -8.97
N ARG A 106 -4.18 4.20 -8.80
CA ARG A 106 -3.19 4.88 -9.64
C ARG A 106 -3.32 4.47 -11.12
N ALA A 107 -3.48 3.17 -11.41
CA ALA A 107 -3.64 2.69 -12.78
C ALA A 107 -4.86 3.31 -13.48
N GLU A 108 -5.99 3.41 -12.77
CA GLU A 108 -7.20 4.02 -13.30
C GLU A 108 -7.07 5.55 -13.47
N GLU A 109 -6.39 6.25 -12.57
CA GLU A 109 -6.09 7.68 -12.72
C GLU A 109 -5.31 7.95 -14.01
N VAL A 110 -4.26 7.18 -14.25
CA VAL A 110 -3.44 7.24 -15.47
C VAL A 110 -4.30 6.95 -16.70
N ARG A 111 -5.11 5.90 -16.65
CA ARG A 111 -6.04 5.53 -17.74
C ARG A 111 -7.02 6.66 -18.05
N ARG A 112 -7.58 7.32 -17.05
CA ARG A 112 -8.48 8.48 -17.23
C ARG A 112 -7.76 9.66 -17.83
N ALA A 113 -6.58 9.99 -17.32
CA ALA A 113 -5.75 11.08 -17.85
C ALA A 113 -5.45 10.84 -19.33
N ARG A 114 -5.05 9.61 -19.69
CA ARG A 114 -4.79 9.19 -21.07
C ARG A 114 -6.03 9.28 -21.96
N ARG A 115 -7.20 8.82 -21.50
CA ARG A 115 -8.47 8.95 -22.25
C ARG A 115 -8.82 10.41 -22.52
N LYS A 116 -8.58 11.31 -21.57
CA LYS A 116 -8.80 12.76 -21.76
C LYS A 116 -7.80 13.33 -22.77
N TRP A 117 -6.52 13.00 -22.62
CA TRP A 117 -5.45 13.41 -23.54
C TRP A 117 -5.73 12.98 -24.99
N LYS A 118 -6.20 11.74 -25.22
CA LYS A 118 -6.58 11.25 -26.55
C LYS A 118 -7.79 11.98 -27.16
N LYS A 119 -8.73 12.46 -26.34
CA LYS A 119 -9.95 13.16 -26.78
C LYS A 119 -9.73 14.64 -27.08
N SER A 120 -8.67 15.26 -26.53
CA SER A 120 -8.29 16.63 -26.87
C SER A 120 -7.79 16.68 -28.31
N SER A 121 -8.67 17.12 -29.22
CA SER A 121 -8.45 17.18 -30.67
C SER A 121 -7.62 18.39 -31.15
N SER A 122 -7.04 19.16 -30.23
CA SER A 122 -6.33 20.40 -30.54
C SER A 122 -4.84 20.18 -30.83
N SER A 123 -4.30 21.04 -31.69
CA SER A 123 -2.91 21.21 -32.11
C SER A 123 -1.87 21.40 -30.99
N SER A 124 -2.25 21.24 -29.72
CA SER A 124 -1.39 21.28 -28.53
C SER A 124 -0.89 19.90 -28.08
N LYS A 125 -0.95 18.87 -28.94
CA LYS A 125 -0.42 17.50 -28.73
C LYS A 125 1.10 17.40 -28.47
N ARG A 126 1.78 18.51 -28.17
CA ARG A 126 3.17 18.52 -27.71
C ARG A 126 3.32 18.20 -26.22
N GLU A 127 2.23 18.10 -25.46
CA GLU A 127 2.30 17.66 -24.06
C GLU A 127 2.51 16.16 -23.97
N VAL A 128 3.55 15.79 -23.22
CA VAL A 128 4.01 14.43 -22.90
C VAL A 128 2.82 13.55 -22.51
N GLU A 129 2.75 12.33 -23.08
CA GLU A 129 1.71 11.37 -22.75
C GLU A 129 1.67 11.13 -21.23
N PRO A 130 0.48 11.10 -20.59
CA PRO A 130 0.39 10.85 -19.16
C PRO A 130 1.02 9.49 -18.81
N ALA A 131 2.21 9.53 -18.19
CA ALA A 131 2.91 8.38 -17.69
C ALA A 131 2.46 8.07 -16.25
N ALA A 132 2.50 6.80 -15.89
CA ALA A 132 2.19 6.36 -14.55
C ALA A 132 3.30 6.65 -13.55
N PHE A 133 4.55 6.40 -13.96
CA PHE A 133 5.78 6.74 -13.26
C PHE A 133 6.63 7.65 -14.14
N THR A 134 7.33 8.61 -13.55
CA THR A 134 8.30 9.44 -14.27
C THR A 134 9.52 8.62 -14.69
N TYR A 135 9.96 7.73 -13.80
CA TYR A 135 11.12 6.85 -13.88
C TYR A 135 10.70 5.44 -13.46
N ALA A 136 10.26 4.63 -14.42
CA ALA A 136 9.70 3.30 -14.15
C ALA A 136 10.62 2.42 -13.27
N ASP A 137 11.92 2.35 -13.57
CA ASP A 137 12.90 1.58 -12.77
C ASP A 137 12.98 2.03 -11.30
N GLN A 138 12.85 3.33 -11.05
CA GLN A 138 12.81 3.87 -9.68
C GLN A 138 11.51 3.50 -9.00
N GLY A 139 10.36 3.63 -9.69
CA GLY A 139 9.07 3.19 -9.19
C GLY A 139 9.04 1.70 -8.83
N LEU A 140 9.67 0.84 -9.64
CA LEU A 140 9.76 -0.60 -9.37
C LEU A 140 10.62 -0.91 -8.16
N ARG A 141 11.83 -0.34 -8.06
CA ARG A 141 12.68 -0.49 -6.86
C ARG A 141 11.99 0.02 -5.60
N ARG A 142 11.19 1.09 -5.72
CA ARG A 142 10.36 1.60 -4.62
C ARG A 142 9.28 0.59 -4.22
N ILE A 143 8.58 -0.02 -5.18
CA ILE A 143 7.60 -1.08 -4.89
C ILE A 143 8.26 -2.25 -4.17
N GLU A 144 9.40 -2.74 -4.66
CA GLU A 144 10.17 -3.80 -4.01
C GLU A 144 10.55 -3.43 -2.56
N GLY A 145 11.05 -2.20 -2.35
CA GLY A 145 11.39 -1.69 -1.03
C GLY A 145 10.18 -1.61 -0.10
N ASP A 146 9.02 -1.14 -0.59
CA ASP A 146 7.78 -1.10 0.19
C ASP A 146 7.34 -2.51 0.61
N ILE A 147 7.37 -3.47 -0.33
CA ILE A 147 7.06 -4.88 -0.07
C ILE A 147 7.98 -5.43 1.00
N HIS A 148 9.29 -5.16 0.91
CA HIS A 148 10.27 -5.62 1.89
C HIS A 148 10.01 -5.03 3.29
N VAL A 149 9.76 -3.73 3.40
CA VAL A 149 9.46 -3.05 4.67
C VAL A 149 8.23 -3.66 5.33
N LEU A 150 7.14 -3.80 4.57
CA LEU A 150 5.89 -4.35 5.09
C LEU A 150 6.06 -5.82 5.50
N ARG A 151 6.77 -6.62 4.69
CA ARG A 151 7.03 -8.03 5.00
C ARG A 151 7.88 -8.18 6.26
N SER A 152 8.97 -7.42 6.37
CA SER A 152 9.88 -7.45 7.52
C SER A 152 9.15 -7.13 8.84
N PHE A 153 8.20 -6.19 8.80
CA PHE A 153 7.31 -5.94 9.94
C PHE A 153 6.52 -7.19 10.34
N PHE A 154 5.86 -7.87 9.41
CA PHE A 154 5.09 -9.07 9.76
C PHE A 154 5.97 -10.27 10.11
N ASP A 155 7.15 -10.42 9.50
CA ASP A 155 8.13 -11.45 9.86
C ASP A 155 8.62 -11.26 11.31
N SER A 156 8.68 -10.02 11.79
CA SER A 156 8.96 -9.76 13.21
C SER A 156 7.85 -10.30 14.13
N LEU A 157 6.58 -10.19 13.71
CA LEU A 157 5.44 -10.74 14.44
C LEU A 157 5.38 -12.28 14.34
N VAL A 158 5.85 -12.88 13.24
CA VAL A 158 5.93 -14.34 13.08
C VAL A 158 6.82 -14.97 14.16
N ARG A 159 7.85 -14.27 14.65
CA ARG A 159 8.69 -14.76 15.76
C ARG A 159 7.89 -14.95 17.05
N GLU A 160 6.90 -14.09 17.28
CA GLU A 160 6.00 -14.14 18.44
C GLU A 160 4.79 -15.05 18.18
N MET A 161 4.34 -15.13 16.92
CA MET A 161 3.17 -15.89 16.47
C MET A 161 3.50 -16.74 15.23
N PRO A 162 4.19 -17.90 15.37
CA PRO A 162 4.70 -18.68 14.24
C PRO A 162 3.63 -19.10 13.22
N ALA A 163 2.39 -19.31 13.69
CA ALA A 163 1.29 -19.68 12.83
C ALA A 163 0.82 -18.57 11.88
N LEU A 164 1.31 -17.33 12.02
CA LEU A 164 1.12 -16.22 11.08
C LEU A 164 1.95 -16.41 9.79
N GLN A 165 3.01 -17.21 9.82
CA GLN A 165 3.95 -17.40 8.70
C GLN A 165 3.25 -17.76 7.40
N ARG A 166 2.34 -18.74 7.45
CA ARG A 166 1.60 -19.20 6.26
C ARG A 166 0.75 -18.09 5.63
N VAL A 167 0.18 -17.21 6.46
CA VAL A 167 -0.64 -16.09 6.00
C VAL A 167 0.24 -15.04 5.35
N VAL A 168 1.39 -14.71 5.96
CA VAL A 168 2.38 -13.76 5.42
C VAL A 168 2.91 -14.25 4.07
N GLU A 169 3.39 -15.49 3.99
CA GLU A 169 3.91 -16.08 2.74
C GLU A 169 2.88 -16.02 1.62
N ARG A 170 1.64 -16.44 1.90
CA ARG A 170 0.56 -16.45 0.90
C ARG A 170 0.14 -15.06 0.45
N LYS A 171 0.05 -14.09 1.37
CA LYS A 171 -0.41 -12.74 1.03
C LYS A 171 0.69 -11.93 0.34
N PHE A 172 1.94 -12.05 0.78
CA PHE A 172 3.07 -11.34 0.15
C PHE A 172 3.53 -11.97 -1.16
N SER A 173 3.26 -13.26 -1.42
CA SER A 173 3.50 -13.82 -2.76
C SER A 173 2.67 -13.12 -3.84
N ALA A 174 1.46 -12.65 -3.51
CA ALA A 174 0.65 -11.84 -4.43
C ALA A 174 1.31 -10.49 -4.76
N LEU A 175 1.87 -9.79 -3.78
CA LEU A 175 2.60 -8.54 -4.04
C LEU A 175 3.89 -8.78 -4.84
N THR A 176 4.59 -9.87 -4.54
CA THR A 176 5.81 -10.26 -5.27
C THR A 176 5.50 -10.55 -6.73
N ALA A 177 4.44 -11.32 -6.98
CA ALA A 177 3.94 -11.59 -8.33
C ALA A 177 3.58 -10.26 -9.04
N ILE A 178 2.80 -9.38 -8.40
CA ILE A 178 2.45 -8.07 -8.99
C ILE A 178 3.70 -7.26 -9.36
N HIS A 179 4.72 -7.23 -8.49
CA HIS A 179 5.98 -6.56 -8.77
C HIS A 179 6.70 -7.18 -9.99
N GLU A 180 6.83 -8.51 -10.03
CA GLU A 180 7.42 -9.23 -11.16
C GLU A 180 6.70 -8.91 -12.48
N CYS A 181 5.36 -8.83 -12.49
CA CYS A 181 4.59 -8.39 -13.65
C CYS A 181 5.04 -7.04 -14.19
N LEU A 182 5.22 -6.09 -13.28
CA LEU A 182 5.58 -4.73 -13.62
C LEU A 182 7.03 -4.69 -14.14
N CYS A 183 7.91 -5.55 -13.60
CA CYS A 183 9.27 -5.72 -14.11
C CYS A 183 9.32 -6.34 -15.51
N ILE A 184 8.47 -7.34 -15.81
CA ILE A 184 8.33 -7.89 -17.17
C ILE A 184 7.89 -6.79 -18.14
N ALA A 185 6.91 -5.98 -17.73
CA ALA A 185 6.37 -4.94 -18.59
C ALA A 185 7.40 -3.88 -18.99
N VAL A 186 8.39 -3.57 -18.15
CA VAL A 186 9.49 -2.65 -18.50
C VAL A 186 10.71 -3.33 -19.15
N GLU A 187 10.62 -4.63 -19.46
CA GLU A 187 11.74 -5.41 -20.00
C GLU A 187 12.98 -5.40 -19.08
N SER A 188 12.76 -5.44 -17.77
CA SER A 188 13.85 -5.43 -16.79
C SER A 188 14.73 -6.68 -16.92
N PRO A 189 16.07 -6.54 -16.96
CA PRO A 189 16.97 -7.69 -17.11
C PRO A 189 16.88 -8.64 -15.91
N GLY A 190 16.81 -9.95 -16.18
CA GLY A 190 16.85 -11.00 -15.15
C GLY A 190 15.49 -11.53 -14.69
N VAL A 191 14.39 -11.06 -15.28
CA VAL A 191 13.04 -11.56 -15.00
C VAL A 191 12.70 -12.69 -15.99
N PRO A 192 11.99 -13.76 -15.59
CA PRO A 192 11.63 -14.86 -16.49
C PRO A 192 10.85 -14.38 -17.72
N ASP A 193 11.18 -14.90 -18.90
CA ASP A 193 10.62 -14.48 -20.19
C ASP A 193 9.12 -14.77 -20.39
N SER A 194 8.47 -15.49 -19.46
CA SER A 194 7.12 -16.02 -19.66
C SER A 194 6.05 -15.18 -18.95
N LEU A 195 5.56 -14.16 -19.65
CA LEU A 195 4.33 -13.42 -19.31
C LEU A 195 3.13 -14.35 -19.06
N LEU A 196 3.09 -15.49 -19.74
CA LEU A 196 2.06 -16.52 -19.60
C LEU A 196 2.04 -17.12 -18.19
N ASP A 197 3.18 -17.56 -17.70
CA ASP A 197 3.29 -18.16 -16.36
C ASP A 197 2.88 -17.16 -15.29
N PHE A 198 3.26 -15.90 -15.49
CA PHE A 198 2.86 -14.81 -14.62
C PHE A 198 1.33 -14.63 -14.57
N VAL A 199 0.66 -14.57 -15.73
CA VAL A 199 -0.81 -14.42 -15.80
C VAL A 199 -1.50 -15.58 -15.07
N ILE A 200 -1.00 -16.81 -15.20
CA ILE A 200 -1.52 -17.99 -14.51
C ILE A 200 -1.33 -17.86 -12.99
N VAL A 201 -0.14 -17.45 -12.53
CA VAL A 201 0.15 -17.25 -11.10
C VAL A 201 -0.77 -16.17 -10.52
N LEU A 202 -0.90 -15.03 -11.19
CA LEU A 202 -1.77 -13.94 -10.73
C LEU A 202 -3.23 -14.37 -10.70
N HIS A 203 -3.70 -15.11 -11.71
CA HIS A 203 -5.05 -15.64 -11.76
C HIS A 203 -5.34 -16.56 -10.56
N ARG A 204 -4.42 -17.47 -10.25
CA ARG A 204 -4.53 -18.39 -9.10
C ARG A 204 -4.51 -17.64 -7.76
N LEU A 205 -3.60 -16.68 -7.61
CA LEU A 205 -3.46 -15.91 -6.36
C LEU A 205 -4.66 -14.98 -6.10
N THR A 206 -5.30 -14.51 -7.16
CA THR A 206 -6.46 -13.63 -7.06
C THR A 206 -7.78 -14.38 -7.05
N GLY A 207 -7.84 -15.66 -7.48
CA GLY A 207 -9.07 -16.45 -7.53
C GLY A 207 -10.20 -15.81 -8.35
N CYS A 208 -9.85 -14.89 -9.26
CA CYS A 208 -10.80 -14.04 -9.95
C CYS A 208 -11.29 -14.63 -11.27
N ARG A 209 -12.41 -14.13 -11.78
CA ARG A 209 -12.86 -14.42 -13.14
C ARG A 209 -11.81 -13.98 -14.17
N PHE A 210 -11.79 -14.66 -15.32
CA PHE A 210 -10.93 -14.32 -16.46
C PHE A 210 -10.98 -12.82 -16.80
N ASP A 211 -12.18 -12.25 -16.91
CA ASP A 211 -12.37 -10.83 -17.29
C ASP A 211 -11.67 -9.88 -16.30
N PHE A 212 -11.70 -10.19 -15.01
CA PHE A 212 -11.05 -9.39 -13.98
C PHE A 212 -9.54 -9.55 -14.02
N THR A 213 -9.04 -10.77 -14.27
CA THR A 213 -7.62 -11.03 -14.44
C THR A 213 -7.07 -10.26 -15.64
N LYS A 214 -7.78 -10.30 -16.77
CA LYS A 214 -7.43 -9.55 -17.99
C LYS A 214 -7.35 -8.05 -17.73
N ASN A 215 -8.36 -7.48 -17.07
CA ASN A 215 -8.35 -6.06 -16.73
C ASN A 215 -7.22 -5.72 -15.74
N PHE A 216 -6.99 -6.59 -14.76
CA PHE A 216 -5.94 -6.41 -13.77
C PHE A 216 -4.55 -6.40 -14.39
N VAL A 217 -4.21 -7.40 -15.20
CA VAL A 217 -2.93 -7.45 -15.90
C VAL A 217 -2.77 -6.28 -16.86
N SER A 218 -3.84 -5.90 -17.58
CA SER A 218 -3.81 -4.72 -18.46
C SER A 218 -3.54 -3.42 -17.69
N ASP A 219 -4.02 -3.31 -16.45
CA ASP A 219 -3.81 -2.14 -15.60
C ASP A 219 -2.40 -2.06 -15.05
N LEU A 220 -1.84 -3.20 -14.61
CA LEU A 220 -0.44 -3.29 -14.24
C LEU A 220 0.47 -2.94 -15.42
N TRP A 221 0.19 -3.48 -16.61
CA TRP A 221 0.97 -3.16 -17.80
C TRP A 221 0.91 -1.67 -18.15
N HIS A 222 -0.24 -1.04 -17.99
CA HIS A 222 -0.39 0.40 -18.21
C HIS A 222 0.39 1.26 -17.21
N LEU A 223 0.62 0.76 -16.00
CA LEU A 223 1.47 1.44 -15.02
C LEU A 223 2.95 1.37 -15.39
N ALA A 224 3.40 0.25 -15.92
CA ALA A 224 4.82 0.01 -16.18
C ALA A 224 5.26 0.47 -17.59
N ALA A 225 4.52 0.11 -18.63
CA ALA A 225 4.89 0.33 -20.03
C ALA A 225 3.69 0.80 -20.89
N PRO A 226 3.31 2.08 -20.83
CA PRO A 226 2.11 2.58 -21.49
C PRO A 226 2.13 2.53 -23.03
N SER A 227 3.30 2.37 -23.66
CA SER A 227 3.50 2.51 -25.11
C SER A 227 4.01 1.25 -25.83
N ALA A 228 4.34 0.17 -25.14
CA ALA A 228 4.91 -1.06 -25.74
C ALA A 228 4.01 -2.29 -25.54
N GLY A 229 3.90 -3.14 -26.58
CA GLY A 229 3.44 -4.53 -26.46
C GLY A 229 1.99 -4.78 -26.01
N GLN A 230 1.14 -3.76 -25.83
CA GLN A 230 -0.20 -3.96 -25.25
C GLN A 230 -1.11 -4.88 -26.09
N LEU A 231 -1.06 -4.79 -27.42
CA LEU A 231 -1.85 -5.67 -28.28
C LEU A 231 -1.38 -7.13 -28.16
N ASP A 232 -0.07 -7.33 -28.08
CA ASP A 232 0.54 -8.65 -27.91
C ASP A 232 0.17 -9.22 -26.54
N LEU A 233 0.26 -8.43 -25.47
CA LEU A 233 -0.21 -8.77 -24.12
C LEU A 233 -1.67 -9.26 -24.13
N LEU A 234 -2.58 -8.47 -24.71
CA LEU A 234 -4.00 -8.81 -24.72
C LEU A 234 -4.27 -10.08 -25.54
N SER A 235 -3.52 -10.29 -26.62
CA SER A 235 -3.61 -11.51 -27.42
C SER A 235 -3.14 -12.75 -26.65
N VAL A 236 -2.02 -12.63 -25.91
CA VAL A 236 -1.51 -13.68 -25.03
C VAL A 236 -2.53 -14.00 -23.95
N ILE A 237 -3.05 -13.00 -23.23
CA ILE A 237 -4.08 -13.22 -22.22
C ILE A 237 -5.32 -13.89 -22.82
N GLU A 238 -5.81 -13.43 -23.99
CA GLU A 238 -7.00 -14.03 -24.60
C GLU A 238 -6.78 -15.49 -25.01
N SER A 239 -5.58 -15.85 -25.48
CA SER A 239 -5.24 -17.24 -25.80
C SER A 239 -5.29 -18.19 -24.60
N THR A 240 -5.14 -17.66 -23.38
CA THR A 240 -5.14 -18.45 -22.12
C THR A 240 -6.52 -18.60 -21.50
N LYS A 241 -7.54 -17.98 -22.09
CA LYS A 241 -8.88 -17.88 -21.50
C LYS A 241 -9.46 -19.21 -21.06
N ASP A 242 -9.37 -20.22 -21.93
CA ASP A 242 -9.93 -21.54 -21.65
C ASP A 242 -9.17 -22.25 -20.53
N ASP A 243 -7.85 -22.10 -20.47
CA ASP A 243 -7.01 -22.68 -19.42
C ASP A 243 -7.26 -22.02 -18.07
N LEU A 244 -7.35 -20.69 -18.03
CA LEU A 244 -7.69 -19.95 -16.81
C LEU A 244 -9.09 -20.31 -16.30
N ASN A 245 -10.08 -20.39 -17.20
CA ASN A 245 -11.43 -20.82 -16.82
C ASN A 245 -11.47 -22.25 -16.26
N ARG A 246 -10.64 -23.16 -16.78
CA ARG A 246 -10.49 -24.53 -16.23
C ARG A 246 -9.86 -24.52 -14.85
N LEU A 247 -8.84 -23.68 -14.61
CA LEU A 247 -8.21 -23.56 -13.30
C LEU A 247 -9.22 -23.12 -12.24
N ASN A 248 -10.08 -22.15 -12.56
CA ASN A 248 -11.09 -21.66 -11.62
C ASN A 248 -12.10 -22.76 -11.20
N ASN A 249 -12.40 -23.70 -12.11
CA ASN A 249 -13.28 -24.84 -11.82
C ASN A 249 -12.59 -25.94 -11.00
N ASN A 250 -11.27 -26.06 -11.10
CA ASN A 250 -10.49 -27.10 -10.39
C ASN A 250 -10.05 -26.66 -8.98
N VAL A 251 -9.81 -25.36 -8.77
CA VAL A 251 -9.52 -24.80 -7.44
C VAL A 251 -10.69 -25.03 -6.46
N ALA A 252 -11.93 -25.13 -6.96
CA ALA A 252 -13.10 -25.46 -6.16
C ALA A 252 -13.10 -26.90 -5.58
N PHE A 253 -12.26 -27.81 -6.09
CA PHE A 253 -12.25 -29.23 -5.70
C PHE A 253 -11.04 -29.68 -4.88
N GLU A 254 -9.90 -28.99 -4.93
CA GLU A 254 -8.68 -29.43 -4.21
C GLU A 254 -8.45 -28.75 -2.85
N ASP A 255 -9.21 -27.71 -2.51
CA ASP A 255 -8.86 -26.82 -1.38
C ASP A 255 -9.84 -26.88 -0.19
N ASP A 256 -10.55 -27.99 0.05
CA ASP A 256 -11.65 -28.04 1.04
C ASP A 256 -11.21 -27.73 2.51
N GLN A 257 -9.98 -28.07 2.90
CA GLN A 257 -9.43 -27.75 4.24
C GLN A 257 -8.88 -26.31 4.33
N LEU A 258 -8.26 -25.81 3.27
CA LEU A 258 -7.68 -24.47 3.17
C LEU A 258 -8.76 -23.41 2.93
N SER A 259 -9.82 -23.77 2.20
CA SER A 259 -11.06 -23.01 2.02
C SER A 259 -11.79 -22.79 3.33
N HIS A 260 -11.78 -23.77 4.25
CA HIS A 260 -12.36 -23.61 5.58
C HIS A 260 -11.52 -22.66 6.46
N GLU A 261 -10.19 -22.75 6.44
CA GLU A 261 -9.30 -21.80 7.14
C GLU A 261 -9.36 -20.38 6.53
N LEU A 262 -9.48 -20.27 5.20
CA LEU A 262 -9.64 -19.01 4.46
C LEU A 262 -11.01 -18.37 4.70
N ALA A 263 -12.08 -19.16 4.70
CA ALA A 263 -13.43 -18.71 5.07
C ALA A 263 -13.48 -18.21 6.52
N GLU A 264 -12.57 -18.66 7.39
CA GLU A 264 -12.43 -18.13 8.75
C GLU A 264 -11.55 -16.90 8.85
N CYS A 265 -10.45 -16.79 8.10
CA CYS A 265 -9.55 -15.62 8.12
C CYS A 265 -10.06 -14.43 7.29
N GLU A 266 -10.97 -14.65 6.36
CA GLU A 266 -11.41 -13.65 5.37
C GLU A 266 -12.93 -13.44 5.35
N ARG A 267 -13.58 -13.57 6.50
CA ARG A 267 -15.02 -13.28 6.63
C ARG A 267 -15.38 -11.85 6.26
N ILE A 268 -14.40 -10.94 6.32
CA ILE A 268 -14.57 -9.54 5.97
C ILE A 268 -14.27 -9.35 4.47
N PRO A 269 -15.25 -8.91 3.67
CA PRO A 269 -15.08 -8.74 2.23
C PRO A 269 -13.93 -7.82 1.83
N THR A 270 -13.60 -6.81 2.65
CA THR A 270 -12.54 -5.84 2.37
C THR A 270 -11.12 -6.38 2.49
N LEU A 271 -10.95 -7.59 3.05
CA LEU A 271 -9.67 -8.29 3.19
C LEU A 271 -9.38 -9.26 2.04
N ARG A 272 -10.39 -9.46 1.18
CA ARG A 272 -10.40 -10.43 0.09
C ARG A 272 -10.03 -9.75 -1.21
N LEU A 273 -8.87 -10.12 -1.75
CA LEU A 273 -8.38 -9.51 -2.98
C LEU A 273 -9.33 -9.77 -4.16
N ASP A 274 -9.94 -10.95 -4.23
CA ASP A 274 -10.92 -11.30 -5.26
C ASP A 274 -12.16 -10.39 -5.22
N LEU A 275 -12.65 -10.10 -4.02
CA LEU A 275 -13.79 -9.21 -3.84
C LEU A 275 -13.44 -7.74 -4.10
N VAL A 276 -12.22 -7.32 -3.76
CA VAL A 276 -11.72 -5.99 -4.12
C VAL A 276 -11.60 -5.84 -5.63
N LEU A 277 -11.07 -6.84 -6.34
CA LEU A 277 -11.00 -6.82 -7.81
C LEU A 277 -12.41 -6.86 -8.43
N THR A 278 -13.33 -7.61 -7.84
CA THR A 278 -14.75 -7.62 -8.24
C THR A 278 -15.39 -6.24 -8.05
N GLU A 279 -15.09 -5.56 -6.95
CA GLU A 279 -15.53 -4.18 -6.72
C GLU A 279 -14.91 -3.22 -7.76
N LEU A 280 -13.63 -3.36 -8.08
CA LEU A 280 -12.94 -2.44 -8.99
C LEU A 280 -13.32 -2.64 -10.47
N TYR A 281 -13.60 -3.88 -10.89
CA TYR A 281 -13.84 -4.25 -12.29
C TYR A 281 -15.27 -4.68 -12.61
N GLY A 282 -16.15 -4.84 -11.62
CA GLY A 282 -17.54 -5.23 -11.84
C GLY A 282 -18.37 -4.14 -12.55
N ASP A 283 -19.36 -4.58 -13.33
CA ASP A 283 -20.21 -3.75 -14.21
C ASP A 283 -20.97 -2.61 -13.48
N ASN A 284 -21.10 -2.69 -12.15
CA ASN A 284 -21.85 -1.72 -11.34
C ASN A 284 -21.00 -0.61 -10.73
N VAL A 285 -19.67 -0.63 -10.88
CA VAL A 285 -18.79 0.35 -10.22
C VAL A 285 -18.38 1.42 -11.21
N LYS A 286 -19.25 2.43 -11.36
CA LYS A 286 -18.74 3.79 -11.53
C LYS A 286 -17.79 3.98 -10.36
N TRP A 287 -16.50 4.11 -10.63
CA TRP A 287 -15.49 4.66 -9.73
C TRP A 287 -15.89 6.08 -9.34
N LYS A 288 -16.99 6.21 -8.61
CA LYS A 288 -17.17 7.33 -7.73
C LYS A 288 -16.09 7.04 -6.71
N VAL A 289 -14.98 7.79 -6.81
CA VAL A 289 -14.24 8.20 -5.62
C VAL A 289 -15.32 8.77 -4.73
N LYS A 290 -15.98 7.91 -3.97
CA LYS A 290 -16.84 8.29 -2.90
C LYS A 290 -15.79 8.87 -1.97
N ARG A 291 -15.56 10.18 -2.08
CA ARG A 291 -15.26 11.05 -0.96
C ARG A 291 -16.40 10.84 0.01
N LYS A 292 -16.42 9.66 0.61
CA LYS A 292 -17.29 9.31 1.69
C LYS A 292 -16.70 10.19 2.77
N SER A 293 -17.34 11.35 2.94
CA SER A 293 -17.58 11.93 4.26
C SER A 293 -18.31 10.87 5.09
N SER A 294 -17.64 9.75 5.34
CA SER A 294 -18.08 8.67 6.19
C SER A 294 -17.47 8.97 7.53
N ARG A 295 -18.09 9.95 8.19
CA ARG A 295 -18.53 9.75 9.57
C ARG A 295 -19.43 8.52 9.60
N SER A 296 -18.87 7.34 9.35
CA SER A 296 -19.45 6.09 9.80
C SER A 296 -19.35 6.20 11.31
N ARG A 297 -20.47 6.55 11.96
CA ARG A 297 -20.59 6.38 13.40
C ARG A 297 -20.59 4.87 13.66
N LEU A 298 -19.42 4.25 13.57
CA LEU A 298 -19.16 3.07 14.37
C LEU A 298 -19.37 3.55 15.81
N LEU A 299 -20.28 2.89 16.51
CA LEU A 299 -20.46 3.06 17.94
C LEU A 299 -19.23 2.47 18.63
N LEU A 300 -18.08 3.12 18.44
CA LEU A 300 -16.89 2.88 19.24
C LEU A 300 -17.28 3.16 20.70
N PRO A 301 -16.89 2.28 21.65
CA PRO A 301 -16.98 2.56 23.06
C PRO A 301 -16.38 3.94 23.35
N SER A 302 -16.97 4.69 24.28
CA SER A 302 -16.55 6.05 24.61
C SER A 302 -15.06 6.17 24.95
N SER A 303 -14.44 5.08 25.42
CA SER A 303 -12.99 4.96 25.67
C SER A 303 -12.15 5.10 24.39
N MET A 304 -12.55 4.48 23.27
CA MET A 304 -11.83 4.59 21.98
C MET A 304 -12.05 5.96 21.31
N LYS A 305 -13.22 6.58 21.50
CA LYS A 305 -13.49 7.94 20.98
C LYS A 305 -12.67 9.02 21.71
N ALA A 306 -12.48 8.88 23.02
CA ALA A 306 -11.68 9.79 23.83
C ALA A 306 -10.17 9.73 23.48
N LEU A 307 -9.69 8.59 22.97
CA LEU A 307 -8.30 8.41 22.55
C LEU A 307 -7.99 9.05 21.18
N LEU A 308 -8.95 9.02 20.25
CA LEU A 308 -8.82 9.72 18.96
C LEU A 308 -8.83 11.24 19.11
N SER A 309 -9.46 11.78 20.16
CA SER A 309 -9.45 13.24 20.42
C SER A 309 -8.18 13.71 21.14
N THR A 310 -7.57 12.88 22.01
CA THR A 310 -6.33 13.24 22.75
C THR A 310 -5.10 13.30 21.85
N ARG A 311 -5.05 12.52 20.76
CA ARG A 311 -3.95 12.60 19.79
C ARG A 311 -3.98 13.90 18.96
N ARG A 312 -5.18 14.49 18.74
CA ARG A 312 -5.35 15.78 18.04
C ARG A 312 -4.96 16.99 18.89
N THR A 313 -5.04 16.90 20.22
CA THR A 313 -4.64 18.00 21.13
C THR A 313 -3.15 17.99 21.46
N ALA A 314 -2.50 16.82 21.46
CA ALA A 314 -1.05 16.71 21.68
C ALA A 314 -0.21 17.39 20.56
N GLY A 315 -0.69 17.42 19.32
CA GLY A 315 -0.01 18.14 18.21
C GLY A 315 -0.16 19.68 18.25
N LYS A 316 -1.02 20.23 19.12
CA LYS A 316 -1.29 21.68 19.20
C LYS A 316 -0.72 22.38 20.43
N LEU A 317 -0.13 21.65 21.38
CA LEU A 317 0.38 22.19 22.65
C LEU A 317 1.91 22.40 22.68
N GLY A 318 2.59 22.32 21.55
CA GLY A 318 4.04 22.53 21.43
C GLY A 318 4.51 23.96 21.13
N ARG A 319 3.63 24.98 21.20
CA ARG A 319 4.03 26.38 21.00
C ARG A 319 3.23 27.28 21.92
N GLU A 320 3.73 27.57 23.10
CA GLU A 320 3.64 28.89 23.76
C GLU A 320 4.64 28.93 24.93
N LEU A 321 5.76 29.64 24.77
CA LEU A 321 6.41 30.40 25.85
C LEU A 321 7.13 31.62 25.23
N PRO A 322 7.04 32.83 25.83
CA PRO A 322 7.48 34.08 25.21
C PRO A 322 8.94 34.40 25.55
N ALA A 323 9.73 34.77 24.55
CA ALA A 323 11.05 35.36 24.74
C ALA A 323 10.93 36.86 25.04
N SER A 324 11.55 37.30 26.14
CA SER A 324 11.58 38.69 26.59
C SER A 324 12.53 39.55 25.76
N LYS A 325 12.11 40.81 25.60
CA LYS A 325 12.80 41.96 25.04
C LYS A 325 14.19 42.21 25.65
N VAL A 326 15.19 42.47 24.80
CA VAL A 326 16.23 43.50 25.01
C VAL A 326 16.57 44.11 23.64
N GLY A 327 16.52 45.44 23.54
CA GLY A 327 16.77 46.21 22.32
C GLY A 327 18.24 46.67 22.17
N PRO A 328 18.50 47.81 21.50
CA PRO A 328 19.09 47.81 20.16
C PRO A 328 20.40 48.62 20.06
N GLN A 329 21.22 48.37 19.03
CA GLN A 329 22.16 49.37 18.50
C GLN A 329 22.27 49.32 16.96
N GLN A 330 22.51 50.50 16.40
CA GLN A 330 22.32 50.95 15.02
C GLN A 330 23.61 50.96 14.19
N HIS A 331 23.43 51.22 12.87
CA HIS A 331 24.36 51.86 11.90
C HIS A 331 25.52 50.97 11.36
N VAL A 332 25.96 50.94 10.09
CA VAL A 332 25.84 51.81 8.89
C VAL A 332 26.40 51.07 7.63
N CYS A 333 25.81 51.38 6.46
CA CYS A 333 26.29 51.43 5.05
C CYS A 333 27.18 50.35 4.34
N LYS A 334 26.65 49.99 3.15
CA LYS A 334 27.19 50.08 1.76
C LYS A 334 28.17 49.04 1.18
N ASP A 335 27.71 48.49 0.04
CA ASP A 335 28.38 48.24 -1.25
C ASP A 335 29.87 47.84 -1.29
N ALA A 336 30.17 46.69 -1.89
CA ALA A 336 30.95 46.63 -3.15
C ALA A 336 31.14 45.21 -3.71
N ARG A 337 31.29 45.20 -5.04
CA ARG A 337 31.48 44.11 -6.00
C ARG A 337 32.77 43.27 -5.84
N ARG A 338 32.67 42.04 -6.37
CA ARG A 338 33.65 41.25 -7.17
C ARG A 338 35.12 41.24 -6.74
N LYS A 339 35.64 40.04 -6.46
CA LYS A 339 36.66 39.33 -7.28
C LYS A 339 36.89 37.94 -6.70
N GLY A 340 37.14 36.97 -7.58
CA GLY A 340 37.43 35.59 -7.20
C GLY A 340 38.87 35.40 -6.73
N HIS A 341 39.09 34.31 -6.00
CA HIS A 341 40.33 33.56 -5.99
C HIS A 341 40.04 32.13 -5.53
N THR A 342 40.56 31.18 -6.30
CA THR A 342 40.84 29.79 -5.95
C THR A 342 41.85 29.74 -4.81
N LEU A 343 41.61 28.88 -3.81
CA LEU A 343 42.65 28.09 -3.14
C LEU A 343 42.05 26.97 -2.27
N THR A 344 42.85 25.92 -2.21
CA THR A 344 42.76 24.56 -1.69
C THR A 344 42.50 24.35 -0.19
N GLN A 345 41.87 23.20 0.06
CA GLN A 345 42.11 22.17 1.09
C GLN A 345 41.95 22.44 2.61
N SER A 346 41.36 21.39 3.22
CA SER A 346 41.49 20.88 4.59
C SER A 346 40.71 21.57 5.71
N ASN A 347 39.69 20.90 6.25
CA ASN A 347 39.85 20.20 7.53
C ASN A 347 38.68 19.25 7.83
N LEU A 348 39.06 18.07 8.32
CA LEU A 348 38.21 17.03 8.86
C LEU A 348 37.55 17.49 10.18
N THR A 349 36.30 17.10 10.37
CA THR A 349 35.83 16.60 11.67
C THR A 349 35.09 15.28 11.43
N LYS A 350 35.70 14.20 11.92
CA LYS A 350 35.11 12.87 12.06
C LYS A 350 33.84 12.98 12.91
N VAL A 351 32.74 12.42 12.42
CA VAL A 351 31.58 12.05 13.24
C VAL A 351 31.56 10.52 13.23
N GLU A 352 31.77 9.91 14.39
CA GLU A 352 31.59 8.47 14.58
C GLU A 352 30.10 8.11 14.47
N PRO A 353 29.72 7.08 13.67
CA PRO A 353 28.37 6.55 13.70
C PRO A 353 28.20 5.46 14.78
N ASP A 354 27.10 5.60 15.50
CA ASP A 354 26.54 4.70 16.52
C ASP A 354 26.33 3.27 15.98
N PRO A 355 26.72 2.19 16.69
CA PRO A 355 26.63 0.82 16.20
C PRO A 355 25.21 0.26 16.43
N GLY A 356 24.29 0.50 15.49
CA GLY A 356 22.89 0.06 15.64
C GLY A 356 22.24 -0.63 14.45
N PHE A 357 22.70 -0.44 13.22
CA PHE A 357 22.04 -1.01 12.05
C PHE A 357 23.05 -1.38 10.95
N PRO A 358 23.04 -2.62 10.43
CA PRO A 358 23.86 -2.96 9.28
C PRO A 358 23.31 -2.29 8.02
N ILE A 359 24.10 -1.38 7.45
CA ILE A 359 23.92 -0.86 6.10
C ILE A 359 24.36 -1.98 5.14
N ILE A 360 23.40 -2.56 4.42
CA ILE A 360 23.69 -3.47 3.30
C ILE A 360 23.69 -2.62 2.04
N TYR A 361 24.84 -2.54 1.37
CA TYR A 361 24.97 -1.94 0.05
C TYR A 361 24.55 -2.97 -1.01
N PHE A 362 23.66 -2.57 -1.92
CA PHE A 362 23.50 -3.16 -3.24
C PHE A 362 23.79 -2.09 -4.29
#